data_AF-A0A0M2F5T6-F1
#
_entry.id   AF-A0A0M2F5T6-F1
#
_cell.length_a   1.000
_cell.length_b   1.000
_cell.length_c   1.000
_cell.angle_alpha   90.00
_cell.angle_beta   90.00
_cell.angle_gamma   90.00
#
_symmetry.space_group_name_H-M   'P 1'
#
loop_
_entity.id
_entity.type
_entity.pdbx_description
1 polymer ?
#
loop_
_entity_poly.entity_id
_entity_poly.type
_entity_poly.pdbx_seq_one_letter_code
_entity_poly.pdbx_strand_id
1 'polypeptide(L)'
;MKTTMSQKSAREGLGNPELFQGGVYITKNGSAELFVQTAAEREAELIERERERQSNALLKLVMTAKKEIKDGQGMSAEEALQKLREART
;
A
#
# COMPACT_ATOMS: atom_id res chain seq x y z
N MET A 1 1.72 -11.94 18.23
CA MET A 1 3.07 -12.28 18.76
C MET A 1 3.93 -12.61 17.54
N LYS A 2 5.07 -11.94 17.33
CA LYS A 2 5.91 -12.21 16.15
C LYS A 2 6.65 -13.52 16.37
N THR A 3 6.31 -14.55 15.61
CA THR A 3 6.96 -15.85 15.71
C THR A 3 8.33 -15.76 15.05
N THR A 4 9.35 -16.27 15.73
CA THR A 4 10.71 -16.37 15.20
C THR A 4 11.03 -17.85 15.03
N MET A 5 11.67 -18.23 13.92
CA MET A 5 12.11 -19.60 13.67
C MET A 5 13.56 -19.65 13.19
N SER A 6 14.25 -20.77 13.44
CA SER A 6 15.62 -20.96 12.94
C SER A 6 15.61 -21.21 11.43
N GLN A 7 16.69 -20.87 10.73
CA GLN A 7 16.86 -21.19 9.31
C GLN A 7 16.72 -22.69 9.02
N LYS A 8 17.18 -23.56 9.92
CA LYS A 8 17.03 -25.01 9.79
C LYS A 8 15.55 -25.41 9.79
N SER A 9 14.80 -24.97 10.81
CA SER A 9 13.36 -25.24 10.94
C SER A 9 12.57 -24.69 9.76
N ALA A 10 12.94 -23.50 9.27
CA ALA A 10 12.32 -22.90 8.09
C ALA A 10 12.50 -23.77 6.86
N ARG A 11 13.73 -24.25 6.58
CA ARG A 11 14.03 -25.11 5.42
C ARG A 11 13.29 -26.45 5.47
N GLU A 12 13.24 -27.07 6.64
CA GLU A 12 12.50 -28.33 6.85
C GLU A 12 10.98 -28.13 6.72
N GLY A 13 10.49 -26.94 7.06
CA GLY A 13 9.08 -26.58 7.06
C GLY A 13 8.52 -26.00 5.75
N LEU A 14 9.34 -25.76 4.71
CA LEU A 14 8.89 -25.08 3.48
C LEU A 14 7.70 -25.75 2.77
N GLY A 15 7.52 -27.06 2.96
CA GLY A 15 6.37 -27.81 2.41
C GLY A 15 5.06 -27.62 3.19
N ASN A 16 5.08 -26.95 4.34
CA ASN A 16 3.90 -26.67 5.16
C ASN A 16 3.68 -25.15 5.32
N PRO A 17 2.84 -24.54 4.48
CA PRO A 17 2.52 -23.11 4.55
C PRO A 17 1.95 -22.65 5.91
N GLU A 18 1.32 -23.53 6.69
CA GLU A 18 0.75 -23.20 8.00
C GLU A 18 1.82 -22.71 8.98
N LEU A 19 3.07 -23.18 8.84
CA LEU A 19 4.20 -22.76 9.67
C LEU A 19 4.58 -21.29 9.46
N PHE A 20 4.12 -20.67 8.37
CA PHE A 20 4.45 -19.30 7.97
C PHE A 20 3.25 -18.35 8.03
N GLN A 21 2.07 -18.83 8.43
CA GLN A 21 0.88 -17.99 8.62
C GLN A 21 1.13 -16.93 9.71
N GLY A 22 0.62 -15.73 9.48
CA GLY A 22 0.85 -14.55 10.30
C GLY A 22 2.25 -13.95 10.16
N GLY A 23 3.10 -14.54 9.31
CA GLY A 23 4.45 -14.09 9.02
C GLY A 23 5.45 -14.38 10.13
N VAL A 24 6.64 -14.84 9.73
CA VAL A 24 7.67 -15.35 10.63
C VAL A 24 9.03 -14.75 10.29
N TYR A 25 9.78 -14.36 11.32
CA TYR A 25 11.18 -13.96 11.17
C TYR A 25 12.08 -15.19 11.24
N ILE A 26 12.87 -15.40 10.18
CA ILE A 26 13.86 -16.45 10.09
C ILE A 26 15.18 -15.93 10.65
N THR A 27 15.76 -16.68 11.60
CA THR A 27 17.01 -16.33 12.25
C THR A 27 18.13 -17.32 11.94
N LYS A 28 19.36 -16.81 11.90
CA LYS A 28 20.58 -17.58 11.84
C LYS A 28 21.54 -17.04 12.89
N ASN A 29 22.04 -17.91 13.75
CA ASN A 29 22.91 -17.53 14.87
C ASN A 29 22.33 -16.41 15.77
N GLY A 30 21.01 -16.40 15.96
CA GLY A 30 20.31 -15.39 16.79
C GLY A 30 19.99 -14.06 16.09
N SER A 31 20.49 -13.83 14.87
CA SER A 31 20.17 -12.64 14.07
C SER A 31 19.03 -12.92 13.09
N ALA A 32 18.06 -12.01 12.99
CA ALA A 32 16.99 -12.10 12.01
C ALA A 32 17.51 -11.73 10.62
N GLU A 33 17.33 -12.63 9.64
CA GLU A 33 17.84 -12.46 8.28
C GLU A 33 16.71 -12.25 7.26
N LEU A 34 15.57 -12.90 7.45
CA LEU A 34 14.46 -12.90 6.49
C LEU A 34 13.11 -12.86 7.21
N PHE A 35 12.11 -12.31 6.52
CA PHE A 35 10.71 -12.43 6.91
C PHE A 35 9.99 -13.23 5.83
N VAL A 36 9.27 -14.27 6.25
CA VAL A 36 8.52 -15.15 5.35
C VAL A 36 7.07 -15.14 5.78
N GLN A 37 6.16 -14.99 4.82
CA GLN A 37 4.72 -15.09 5.01
C GLN A 37 4.11 -15.84 3.82
N THR A 38 2.85 -16.24 3.92
CA THR A 38 2.19 -16.90 2.80
C THR A 38 1.94 -15.93 1.64
N ALA A 39 1.88 -16.45 0.41
CA ALA A 39 1.58 -15.64 -0.77
C ALA A 39 0.19 -14.99 -0.68
N ALA A 40 -0.81 -15.73 -0.19
CA ALA A 40 -2.17 -15.23 -0.02
C ALA A 40 -2.24 -14.04 0.95
N GLU A 41 -1.52 -14.10 2.08
CA GLU A 41 -1.43 -12.96 3.02
C GLU A 41 -0.75 -11.76 2.37
N ARG A 42 0.29 -11.98 1.57
CA ARG A 42 0.98 -10.91 0.85
C ARG A 42 0.06 -10.23 -0.16
N GLU A 43 -0.73 -11.00 -0.91
CA GLU A 43 -1.69 -10.46 -1.88
C GLU A 43 -2.79 -9.65 -1.19
N ALA A 44 -3.36 -10.17 -0.11
CA ALA A 44 -4.36 -9.45 0.69
C ALA A 44 -3.81 -8.13 1.25
N GLU A 45 -2.59 -8.15 1.78
CA GLU A 45 -1.88 -6.96 2.28
C GLU A 45 -1.67 -5.91 1.16
N LEU A 46 -1.29 -6.34 -0.04
CA LEU A 46 -1.08 -5.45 -1.18
C LEU A 46 -2.37 -4.80 -1.65
N ILE A 47 -3.47 -5.56 -1.71
CA ILE A 47 -4.79 -5.04 -2.08
C ILE A 47 -5.23 -3.97 -1.07
N GLU A 48 -5.09 -4.26 0.23
CA GLU A 48 -5.52 -3.31 1.26
C GLU A 48 -4.67 -2.05 1.26
N ARG A 49 -3.34 -2.18 1.08
CA ARG A 49 -2.44 -1.02 0.94
C ARG A 49 -2.79 -0.14 -0.26
N GLU A 50 -3.16 -0.75 -1.39
CA GLU A 50 -3.54 0.02 -2.57
C GLU A 50 -4.86 0.75 -2.34
N ARG A 51 -5.84 0.11 -1.69
CA ARG A 51 -7.09 0.76 -1.28
C ARG A 51 -6.84 1.95 -0.35
N GLU A 52 -6.05 1.76 0.71
CA GLU A 52 -5.67 2.83 1.63
C GLU A 52 -4.97 3.98 0.91
N ARG A 53 -4.05 3.66 -0.02
CA ARG A 53 -3.35 4.66 -0.83
C ARG A 53 -4.31 5.48 -1.67
N GLN A 54 -5.28 4.83 -2.33
CA GLN A 54 -6.30 5.49 -3.14
C GLN A 54 -7.23 6.37 -2.30
N SER A 55 -7.70 5.86 -1.16
CA SER A 55 -8.53 6.64 -0.22
C SER A 55 -7.80 7.87 0.31
N ASN A 56 -6.52 7.72 0.67
CA ASN A 56 -5.70 8.84 1.13
C ASN A 56 -5.43 9.87 0.02
N ALA A 57 -5.21 9.42 -1.22
CA ALA A 57 -5.06 10.32 -2.36
C ALA A 57 -6.35 11.12 -2.61
N LEU A 58 -7.50 10.45 -2.59
CA LEU A 58 -8.80 11.10 -2.75
C LEU A 58 -9.06 12.13 -1.65
N LEU A 59 -8.79 11.78 -0.38
CA LEU A 59 -8.92 12.71 0.73
C LEU A 59 -8.05 13.96 0.54
N LYS A 60 -6.79 13.79 0.12
CA LYS A 60 -5.89 14.91 -0.16
C LYS A 60 -6.41 15.81 -1.27
N LEU A 61 -6.93 15.22 -2.36
CA LEU A 61 -7.52 15.97 -3.47
C LEU A 61 -8.73 16.78 -3.01
N VAL A 62 -9.65 16.16 -2.27
CA VAL A 62 -10.85 16.84 -1.76
C VAL A 62 -10.49 17.97 -0.80
N MET A 63 -9.52 17.74 0.10
CA MET A 63 -9.08 18.77 1.03
C MET A 63 -8.38 19.94 0.33
N THR A 64 -7.62 19.65 -0.74
CA THR A 64 -6.99 20.67 -1.58
C THR A 64 -8.04 21.49 -2.32
N ALA A 65 -9.01 20.85 -2.99
CA ALA A 65 -10.09 21.53 -3.68
C ALA A 65 -10.94 22.40 -2.73
N LYS A 66 -11.24 21.90 -1.52
CA LYS A 66 -11.94 22.68 -0.48
C LYS A 66 -11.16 23.92 -0.07
N LYS A 67 -9.83 23.82 0.01
CA LYS A 67 -8.96 24.96 0.30
C LYS A 67 -8.97 25.97 -0.85
N GLU A 68 -8.82 25.51 -2.10
CA GLU A 68 -8.86 26.38 -3.28
C GLU A 68 -10.16 27.20 -3.34
N ILE A 69 -11.32 26.54 -3.16
CA ILE A 69 -12.62 27.22 -3.12
C ILE A 69 -12.66 28.28 -2.01
N LYS A 70 -12.18 27.94 -0.81
CA LYS A 70 -12.14 28.88 0.31
C LYS A 70 -11.26 30.09 0.02
N ASP A 71 -10.13 29.87 -0.64
CA ASP A 71 -9.14 30.90 -0.95
C ASP A 71 -9.49 31.67 -2.25
N GLY A 72 -10.66 31.40 -2.85
CA GLY A 72 -11.10 32.02 -4.11
C GLY A 72 -10.26 31.60 -5.31
N GLN A 73 -9.51 30.51 -5.19
CA GLN A 73 -8.69 29.91 -6.25
C GLN A 73 -9.52 28.89 -7.02
N GLY A 74 -9.25 28.75 -8.32
CA GLY A 74 -9.95 27.82 -9.19
C GLY A 74 -10.25 28.44 -10.55
N MET A 75 -11.18 27.82 -11.28
CA MET A 75 -11.65 28.31 -12.56
C MET A 75 -13.16 28.13 -12.65
N SER A 76 -13.83 29.02 -13.37
CA SER A 76 -15.24 28.83 -13.72
C SER A 76 -15.40 27.66 -14.71
N ALA A 77 -16.63 27.17 -14.88
CA ALA A 77 -16.91 26.14 -15.88
C ALA A 77 -16.58 26.61 -17.30
N GLU A 78 -16.84 27.88 -17.60
CA GLU A 78 -16.53 28.52 -18.89
C GLU A 78 -15.02 28.60 -19.12
N GLU A 79 -14.25 29.03 -18.12
CA GLU A 79 -12.79 29.11 -18.19
C GLU A 79 -12.15 27.73 -18.38
N ALA A 80 -12.67 26.71 -17.68
CA ALA A 80 -12.24 25.33 -17.85
C ALA A 80 -12.52 24.81 -19.26
N LEU A 81 -13.72 25.06 -19.78
CA LEU A 81 -14.13 24.63 -21.12
C LEU A 81 -13.29 25.31 -22.21
N GLN A 82 -12.97 26.60 -22.03
CA GLN A 82 -12.14 27.36 -22.95
C GLN A 82 -10.72 26.78 -23.01
N LYS A 83 -10.06 26.56 -21.87
CA LYS A 83 -8.73 25.92 -21.82
C LYS A 83 -8.71 24.54 -22.48
N LEU A 84 -9.77 23.75 -22.28
CA LEU A 84 -9.88 22.40 -22.84
C LEU A 84 -10.04 22.43 -24.37
N ARG A 85 -10.67 23.47 -24.93
CA ARG A 85 -10.74 23.70 -26.38
C ARG A 85 -9.39 24.16 -26.93
N GLU A 86 -8.73 25.09 -26.25
CA GLU A 86 -7.41 25.60 -26.65
C GLU A 86 -6.37 24.48 -26.73
N ALA A 87 -6.33 23.57 -25.75
CA ALA A 87 -5.39 22.45 -25.73
C ALA A 87 -5.59 21.40 -26.85
N ARG A 88 -6.69 21.50 -27.63
CA ARG A 88 -6.98 20.61 -28.77
C ARG A 88 -6.51 21.18 -30.12
N THR A 89 -6.03 22.42 -30.14
CA THR A 89 -5.61 23.14 -31.35
C THR A 89 -4.09 23.17 -31.42
#